data_AF-A0A2P2DXD5-F1
#
_entry.id   AF-A0A2P2DXD5-F1
#
_cell.length_a   1.000
_cell.length_b   1.000
_cell.length_c   1.000
_cell.angle_alpha   90.00
_cell.angle_beta   90.00
_cell.angle_gamma   90.00
#
_symmetry.space_group_name_H-M   'P 1'
#
loop_
_entity.id
_entity.type
_entity.pdbx_description
1 polymer ?
#
loop_
_entity_poly.entity_id
_entity_poly.type
_entity_poly.pdbx_seq_one_letter_code
_entity_poly.pdbx_strand_id
1 'polypeptide(L)'
;MDIFSINDYSSRISRSREDQILKSISKEGKFSEPTTQSNFEALIKERQDLMGKVSSSSLSVPLNIKEEISSDPYRKKLYDASVEFESVFVKMMLKEMKNSVHKEKLIDGGYAEEIFEDMLYDEYAKNISKNESLGLAEEIYKQMSVHLPKSRSNPYS
;
A
#
# COMPACT_ATOMS: atom_id res chain seq x y z
N MET A 1 37.48 -2.56 0.59
CA MET A 1 36.19 -2.85 1.27
C MET A 1 35.20 -3.13 0.15
N ASP A 2 35.05 -4.41 -0.17
CA ASP A 2 34.21 -4.85 -1.31
C ASP A 2 32.77 -5.02 -0.85
N ILE A 3 31.85 -4.35 -1.55
CA ILE A 3 30.44 -4.19 -1.15
C ILE A 3 29.57 -5.40 -1.56
N PHE A 4 30.17 -6.48 -2.08
CA PHE A 4 29.46 -7.68 -2.55
C PHE A 4 29.76 -8.97 -1.77
N SER A 5 30.39 -8.88 -0.59
CA SER A 5 30.58 -10.04 0.29
C SER A 5 29.30 -10.36 1.07
N ILE A 6 28.42 -11.17 0.49
CA ILE A 6 27.27 -11.74 1.22
C ILE A 6 27.81 -12.83 2.16
N ASN A 7 27.66 -12.63 3.48
CA ASN A 7 27.99 -13.65 4.47
C ASN A 7 26.90 -14.74 4.46
N ASP A 8 27.30 -15.99 4.21
CA ASP A 8 26.43 -17.16 4.22
C ASP A 8 26.04 -17.55 5.65
N TYR A 9 24.74 -17.44 5.98
CA TYR A 9 24.19 -17.78 7.32
C TYR A 9 23.52 -19.17 7.36
N SER A 10 23.70 -19.99 6.32
CA SER A 10 23.13 -21.34 6.17
C SER A 10 23.44 -22.30 7.34
N SER A 11 24.50 -22.05 8.09
CA SER A 11 24.98 -22.94 9.17
C SER A 11 24.45 -22.64 10.58
N ARG A 12 23.57 -21.63 10.78
CA ARG A 12 23.09 -21.27 12.13
C ARG A 12 21.88 -22.08 12.63
N ILE A 13 21.35 -22.99 11.83
CA ILE A 13 20.32 -23.94 12.26
C ILE A 13 21.00 -25.29 12.51
N SER A 14 21.64 -25.40 13.68
CA SER A 14 22.19 -26.66 14.18
C SER A 14 21.06 -27.57 14.66
N ARG A 15 20.80 -28.63 13.89
CA ARG A 15 19.81 -29.72 14.09
C ARG A 15 20.06 -30.63 15.31
N SER A 16 20.92 -30.28 16.26
CA SER A 16 21.35 -31.22 17.32
C SER A 16 20.27 -31.62 18.33
N ARG A 17 19.04 -31.06 18.25
CA ARG A 17 17.89 -31.50 19.05
C ARG A 17 16.93 -32.46 18.31
N GLU A 18 17.03 -32.61 17.00
CA GLU A 18 16.08 -33.42 16.22
C GLU A 18 16.48 -34.92 16.15
N ASP A 19 17.76 -35.25 16.41
CA ASP A 19 18.25 -36.64 16.40
C ASP A 19 17.61 -37.52 17.48
N GLN A 20 17.16 -36.92 18.59
CA GLN A 20 16.44 -37.67 19.65
C GLN A 20 15.01 -38.03 19.24
N ILE A 21 14.38 -37.22 18.39
CA ILE A 21 13.01 -37.43 17.90
C ILE A 21 13.03 -38.53 16.85
N LEU A 22 14.02 -38.52 15.95
CA LEU A 22 14.20 -39.52 14.88
C LEU A 22 14.41 -40.94 15.41
N LYS A 23 15.05 -41.10 16.58
CA LYS A 23 15.29 -42.43 17.18
C LYS A 23 14.03 -43.10 17.74
N SER A 24 12.97 -42.32 18.01
CA SER A 24 11.68 -42.84 18.50
C SER A 24 10.77 -43.37 17.38
N ILE A 25 11.11 -43.11 16.11
CA ILE A 25 10.25 -43.42 14.95
C ILE A 25 10.71 -44.70 14.21
N SER A 26 11.94 -45.18 14.41
CA SER A 26 12.50 -46.32 13.64
C SER A 26 12.16 -47.73 14.14
N LYS A 27 11.01 -47.97 14.80
CA LYS A 27 10.57 -49.36 15.04
C LYS A 27 9.54 -49.83 14.00
N GLU A 28 10.09 -50.69 13.13
CA GLU A 28 9.48 -51.75 12.33
C GLU A 28 8.74 -51.40 11.02
N GLY A 29 9.21 -52.01 9.92
CA GLY A 29 8.37 -52.32 8.75
C GLY A 29 8.94 -51.97 7.37
N LYS A 30 9.66 -52.94 6.77
CA LYS A 30 10.02 -53.21 5.35
C LYS A 30 9.82 -52.16 4.24
N PHE A 31 10.84 -52.10 3.39
CA PHE A 31 11.07 -51.25 2.21
C PHE A 31 10.41 -51.77 0.90
N SER A 32 9.83 -50.86 0.10
CA SER A 32 9.63 -50.97 -1.36
C SER A 32 9.66 -49.57 -2.01
N GLU A 33 10.46 -49.40 -3.08
CA GLU A 33 10.75 -48.14 -3.81
C GLU A 33 9.58 -47.62 -4.68
N PRO A 34 9.76 -46.58 -5.55
CA PRO A 34 9.89 -45.16 -5.25
C PRO A 34 8.74 -44.36 -5.92
N THR A 35 8.02 -43.52 -5.19
CA THR A 35 7.18 -42.48 -5.82
C THR A 35 7.49 -41.13 -5.20
N THR A 36 8.32 -40.41 -5.93
CA THR A 36 8.60 -38.99 -5.76
C THR A 36 7.29 -38.20 -5.61
N GLN A 37 7.15 -37.54 -4.45
CA GLN A 37 6.35 -36.32 -4.25
C GLN A 37 4.82 -36.38 -4.04
N SER A 38 4.16 -37.54 -4.05
CA SER A 38 2.68 -37.57 -3.89
C SER A 38 2.15 -37.31 -2.48
N ASN A 39 2.97 -37.46 -1.43
CA ASN A 39 2.48 -37.41 -0.04
C ASN A 39 2.15 -35.99 0.44
N PHE A 40 2.88 -34.97 -0.01
CA PHE A 40 2.60 -33.59 0.38
C PHE A 40 1.42 -33.01 -0.41
N GLU A 41 1.34 -33.34 -1.70
CA GLU A 41 0.23 -32.93 -2.57
C GLU A 41 -1.10 -33.56 -2.12
N ALA A 42 -1.08 -34.84 -1.71
CA ALA A 42 -2.22 -35.51 -1.12
C ALA A 42 -2.67 -34.83 0.20
N LEU A 43 -1.72 -34.42 1.04
CA LEU A 43 -1.99 -33.75 2.31
C LEU A 43 -2.63 -32.37 2.14
N ILE A 44 -2.17 -31.57 1.16
CA ILE A 44 -2.75 -30.26 0.83
C ILE A 44 -4.17 -30.45 0.27
N LYS A 45 -4.38 -31.47 -0.57
CA LYS A 45 -5.68 -31.75 -1.18
C LYS A 45 -6.72 -32.27 -0.17
N GLU A 46 -6.27 -33.01 0.84
CA GLU A 46 -7.08 -33.47 1.97
C GLU A 46 -7.44 -32.32 2.93
N ARG A 47 -6.59 -31.29 2.99
CA ARG A 47 -6.72 -30.13 3.86
C ARG A 47 -7.26 -28.89 3.13
N GLN A 48 -8.43 -29.02 2.49
CA GLN A 48 -9.12 -27.88 1.85
C GLN A 48 -9.43 -26.73 2.84
N ASP A 49 -9.49 -27.03 4.13
CA ASP A 49 -9.64 -26.08 5.23
C ASP A 49 -8.40 -25.19 5.45
N LEU A 50 -7.21 -25.63 5.03
CA LEU A 50 -5.97 -24.85 5.07
C LEU A 50 -5.73 -24.00 3.81
N MET A 51 -6.52 -24.20 2.75
CA MET A 51 -6.53 -23.28 1.61
C MET A 51 -7.20 -21.97 2.06
N GLY A 52 -6.38 -20.93 2.26
CA GLY A 52 -6.87 -19.59 2.55
C GLY A 52 -7.93 -19.18 1.54
N LYS A 53 -9.12 -18.79 2.02
CA LYS A 53 -10.27 -18.39 1.18
C LYS A 53 -9.94 -17.23 0.22
N VAL A 54 -8.87 -16.50 0.51
CA VAL A 54 -8.34 -15.41 -0.30
C VAL A 54 -6.81 -15.56 -0.38
N SER A 55 -6.26 -15.25 -1.55
CA SER A 55 -4.80 -15.16 -1.72
C SER A 55 -4.26 -14.06 -0.80
N SER A 56 -3.11 -14.28 -0.15
CA SER A 56 -2.44 -13.25 0.65
C SER A 56 -2.12 -11.99 -0.17
N SER A 57 -1.94 -12.14 -1.48
CA SER A 57 -1.75 -11.03 -2.42
C SER A 57 -2.99 -10.15 -2.62
N SER A 58 -4.18 -10.67 -2.32
CA SER A 58 -5.46 -9.95 -2.46
C SER A 58 -5.95 -9.29 -1.17
N LEU A 59 -5.21 -9.42 -0.07
CA LEU A 59 -5.58 -8.82 1.21
C LEU A 59 -5.24 -7.31 1.20
N SER A 60 -6.14 -6.48 0.68
CA SER A 60 -6.06 -5.04 0.90
C SER A 60 -6.57 -4.76 2.32
N VAL A 61 -5.66 -4.57 3.27
CA VAL A 61 -6.02 -4.04 4.59
C VAL A 61 -6.65 -2.67 4.36
N PRO A 62 -7.90 -2.42 4.83
CA PRO A 62 -8.44 -1.07 4.79
C PRO A 62 -7.56 -0.20 5.68
N LEU A 63 -6.83 0.74 5.06
CA LEU A 63 -6.03 1.70 5.82
C LEU A 63 -6.98 2.65 6.53
N ASN A 64 -6.97 2.64 7.87
CA ASN A 64 -7.67 3.66 8.65
C ASN A 64 -6.81 4.92 8.73
N ILE A 65 -6.79 5.65 7.61
CA ILE A 65 -5.96 6.85 7.41
C ILE A 65 -6.17 7.87 8.55
N LYS A 66 -7.40 8.02 9.06
CA LYS A 66 -7.70 8.92 10.18
C LYS A 66 -6.96 8.56 11.48
N GLU A 67 -6.91 7.28 11.84
CA GLU A 67 -6.20 6.81 13.03
C GLU A 67 -4.68 6.95 12.88
N GLU A 68 -4.17 6.65 11.69
CA GLU A 68 -2.75 6.77 11.37
C GLU A 68 -2.25 8.22 11.42
N ILE A 69 -3.02 9.15 10.87
CA ILE A 69 -2.74 10.58 10.90
C ILE A 69 -2.80 11.13 12.33
N SER A 70 -3.74 10.64 13.14
CA SER A 70 -3.91 11.09 14.52
C SER A 70 -2.80 10.58 15.45
N SER A 71 -2.26 9.40 15.15
CA SER A 71 -1.22 8.76 15.97
C SER A 71 0.20 9.20 15.62
N ASP A 72 0.49 9.52 14.35
CA ASP A 72 1.85 9.86 13.89
C ASP A 72 1.89 11.21 13.16
N PRO A 73 2.65 12.21 13.68
CA PRO A 73 2.76 13.52 13.04
C PRO A 73 3.42 13.47 11.64
N TYR A 74 4.27 12.49 11.35
CA TYR A 74 4.85 12.33 10.01
C TYR A 74 3.81 11.84 9.00
N ARG A 75 2.91 10.94 9.42
CA ARG A 75 1.80 10.47 8.59
C ARG A 75 0.82 11.59 8.31
N LYS A 76 0.54 12.44 9.30
CA LYS A 76 -0.24 13.67 9.10
C LYS A 76 0.37 14.57 8.02
N LYS A 77 1.66 14.87 8.10
CA LYS A 77 2.35 15.70 7.10
C LYS A 77 2.30 15.10 5.69
N LEU A 78 2.47 13.77 5.58
CA LEU A 78 2.37 13.09 4.30
C LEU A 78 0.97 13.22 3.69
N TYR A 79 -0.07 13.02 4.51
CA TYR A 79 -1.44 13.17 4.05
C TYR A 79 -1.77 14.62 3.66
N ASP A 80 -1.37 15.59 4.49
CA ASP A 80 -1.58 17.01 4.22
C ASP A 80 -0.93 17.41 2.87
N ALA A 81 0.31 16.96 2.61
CA ALA A 81 0.99 17.20 1.33
C ALA A 81 0.29 16.49 0.14
N SER A 82 -0.28 15.31 0.38
CA SER A 82 -1.02 14.55 -0.65
C SER A 82 -2.32 15.27 -1.04
N VAL A 83 -3.03 15.85 -0.07
CA VAL A 83 -4.22 16.70 -0.29
C VAL A 83 -3.82 17.99 -1.03
N GLU A 84 -2.72 18.62 -0.64
CA GLU A 84 -2.22 19.83 -1.30
C GLU A 84 -1.89 19.57 -2.78
N PHE A 85 -1.26 18.44 -3.07
CA PHE A 85 -1.01 17.98 -4.43
C PHE A 85 -2.29 17.75 -5.23
N GLU A 86 -3.28 17.07 -4.63
CA GLU A 86 -4.59 16.85 -5.28
C GLU A 86 -5.25 18.18 -5.64
N SER A 87 -5.18 19.20 -4.75
CA SER A 87 -5.72 20.53 -5.05
C SER A 87 -5.05 21.18 -6.26
N VAL A 88 -3.72 21.09 -6.38
CA VAL A 88 -2.99 21.59 -7.55
C VAL A 88 -3.40 20.83 -8.82
N PHE A 89 -3.53 19.50 -8.73
CA PHE A 89 -3.96 18.68 -9.85
C PHE A 89 -5.39 19.04 -10.31
N VAL A 90 -6.33 19.19 -9.38
CA VAL A 90 -7.70 19.63 -9.68
C VAL A 90 -7.69 21.01 -10.34
N LYS A 91 -6.87 21.94 -9.86
CA LYS A 91 -6.70 23.25 -10.50
C LYS A 91 -6.24 23.11 -11.96
N MET A 92 -5.26 22.24 -12.23
CA MET A 92 -4.80 21.98 -13.60
C MET A 92 -5.92 21.39 -14.46
N MET A 93 -6.68 20.43 -13.94
CA MET A 93 -7.82 19.83 -14.63
C MET A 93 -8.88 20.88 -14.98
N LEU A 94 -9.28 21.71 -14.00
CA LEU A 94 -10.26 22.78 -14.21
C LEU A 94 -9.78 23.80 -15.24
N LYS A 95 -8.48 24.11 -15.25
CA LYS A 95 -7.87 25.01 -16.24
C LYS A 95 -7.95 24.43 -17.66
N GLU A 96 -7.66 23.14 -17.85
CA GLU A 96 -7.79 22.50 -19.16
C GLU A 96 -9.25 22.38 -19.61
N MET A 97 -10.17 22.14 -18.68
CA MET A 97 -11.61 22.19 -18.95
C MET A 97 -12.04 23.59 -19.42
N LYS A 98 -11.57 24.65 -18.76
CA LYS A 98 -11.81 26.04 -19.17
C LYS A 98 -11.33 26.28 -20.60
N ASN A 99 -10.10 25.88 -20.90
CA ASN A 99 -9.51 26.06 -22.23
C ASN A 99 -10.27 25.32 -23.33
N SER A 100 -10.97 24.23 -22.98
CA SER A 100 -11.76 23.43 -23.93
C SER A 100 -13.11 24.06 -24.28
N VAL A 101 -13.62 24.98 -23.44
CA VAL A 101 -14.87 25.70 -23.69
C VAL A 101 -14.60 26.86 -24.66
N HIS A 102 -15.24 26.81 -25.83
CA HIS A 102 -15.17 27.92 -26.79
C HIS A 102 -15.89 29.14 -26.21
N LYS A 103 -15.15 30.21 -25.90
CA LYS A 103 -15.74 31.50 -25.52
C LYS A 103 -16.32 32.16 -26.77
N GLU A 104 -17.65 32.22 -26.88
CA GLU A 104 -18.30 33.01 -27.93
C GLU A 104 -18.01 34.49 -27.69
N LYS A 105 -17.41 35.14 -28.69
CA LYS A 105 -16.79 36.47 -28.64
C LYS A 105 -17.78 37.64 -28.48
N LEU A 106 -19.01 37.38 -28.02
CA LEU A 106 -20.09 38.36 -27.96
C LEU A 106 -20.06 39.20 -26.67
N ILE A 107 -19.45 38.69 -25.59
CA ILE A 107 -19.20 39.42 -24.34
C ILE A 107 -17.82 38.98 -23.85
N ASP A 108 -16.81 39.86 -23.95
CA ASP A 108 -15.45 39.64 -23.43
C ASP A 108 -15.27 40.60 -22.24
N GLY A 109 -15.23 40.06 -21.03
CA GLY A 109 -15.00 40.81 -19.79
C GLY A 109 -13.52 41.18 -19.57
N GLY A 110 -12.65 40.88 -20.54
CA GLY A 110 -11.28 41.36 -20.62
C GLY A 110 -10.40 40.90 -19.45
N TYR A 111 -9.33 41.66 -19.18
CA TYR A 111 -8.32 41.30 -18.17
C TYR A 111 -8.88 41.17 -16.74
N ALA A 112 -9.94 41.93 -16.42
CA ALA A 112 -10.58 41.85 -15.11
C ALA A 112 -11.31 40.51 -14.93
N GLU A 113 -12.06 40.06 -15.94
CA GLU A 113 -12.72 38.75 -15.93
C GLU A 113 -11.70 37.62 -15.76
N GLU A 114 -10.57 37.68 -16.46
CA GLU A 114 -9.53 36.66 -16.36
C GLU A 114 -8.97 36.51 -14.94
N ILE A 115 -8.73 37.64 -14.25
CA ILE A 115 -8.29 37.64 -12.84
C ILE A 115 -9.35 37.04 -11.92
N PHE A 116 -10.61 37.44 -12.07
CA PHE A 116 -11.70 36.94 -11.23
C PHE A 116 -11.98 35.45 -11.48
N GLU A 117 -11.92 35.00 -12.72
CA GLU A 117 -12.01 33.59 -13.09
C GLU A 117 -10.89 32.78 -12.43
N ASP A 118 -9.63 33.22 -12.55
CA ASP A 118 -8.51 32.49 -11.98
C ASP A 118 -8.61 32.39 -10.44
N MET A 119 -9.02 33.48 -9.79
CA MET A 119 -9.27 33.49 -8.33
C MET A 119 -10.44 32.55 -7.95
N LEU A 120 -11.48 32.48 -8.78
CA LEU A 120 -12.63 31.59 -8.58
C LEU A 120 -12.21 30.11 -8.72
N TYR A 121 -11.45 29.77 -9.76
CA TYR A 121 -10.97 28.40 -9.97
C TYR A 121 -10.02 27.94 -8.86
N ASP A 122 -9.23 28.84 -8.29
CA ASP A 122 -8.38 28.54 -7.15
C ASP A 122 -9.19 28.14 -5.91
N GLU A 123 -10.29 28.84 -5.64
CA GLU A 123 -11.18 28.50 -4.53
C GLU A 123 -11.99 27.22 -4.80
N TYR A 124 -12.40 26.96 -6.04
CA TYR A 124 -13.01 25.68 -6.41
C TYR A 124 -12.05 24.52 -6.24
N ALA A 125 -10.81 24.63 -6.71
CA ALA A 125 -9.81 23.58 -6.55
C ALA A 125 -9.52 23.27 -5.07
N LYS A 126 -9.48 24.30 -4.21
CA LYS A 126 -9.34 24.10 -2.75
C LYS A 126 -10.57 23.46 -2.12
N ASN A 127 -11.77 23.88 -2.52
CA ASN A 127 -13.02 23.33 -1.96
C ASN A 127 -13.24 21.89 -2.39
N ILE A 128 -13.03 21.57 -3.66
CA ILE A 128 -13.16 20.21 -4.19
C ILE A 128 -12.18 19.29 -3.48
N SER A 129 -10.89 19.63 -3.42
CA SER A 129 -9.91 18.77 -2.74
C SER A 129 -10.21 18.54 -1.24
N LYS A 130 -10.86 19.50 -0.55
CA LYS A 130 -11.21 19.36 0.88
C LYS A 130 -12.53 18.64 1.14
N ASN A 131 -13.55 18.89 0.31
CA ASN A 131 -14.93 18.44 0.56
C ASN A 131 -15.36 17.28 -0.36
N GLU A 132 -14.82 17.23 -1.58
CA GLU A 132 -15.15 16.27 -2.64
C GLU A 132 -13.84 15.72 -3.22
N SER A 133 -13.06 15.03 -2.38
CA SER A 133 -11.77 14.47 -2.80
C SER A 133 -11.99 13.45 -3.92
N LEU A 134 -11.15 13.49 -4.95
CA LEU A 134 -11.17 12.51 -6.04
C LEU A 134 -10.57 11.15 -5.62
N GLY A 135 -10.12 11.05 -4.38
CA GLY A 135 -9.46 9.86 -3.82
C GLY A 135 -7.99 9.74 -4.22
N LEU A 136 -7.45 10.72 -4.96
CA LEU A 136 -6.06 10.69 -5.40
C LEU A 136 -5.11 10.88 -4.22
N ALA A 137 -5.46 11.77 -3.29
CA ALA A 137 -4.66 11.99 -2.08
C ALA A 137 -4.51 10.71 -1.23
N GLU A 138 -5.57 9.90 -1.15
CA GLU A 138 -5.56 8.63 -0.40
C GLU A 138 -4.67 7.60 -1.07
N GLU A 139 -4.69 7.52 -2.40
CA GLU A 139 -3.85 6.59 -3.15
C GLU A 139 -2.37 6.98 -3.08
N ILE A 140 -2.05 8.28 -3.19
CA ILE A 140 -0.68 8.78 -2.99
C ILE A 140 -0.20 8.47 -1.57
N TYR A 141 -1.03 8.77 -0.57
CA TYR A 141 -0.71 8.45 0.82
C TYR A 141 -0.45 6.96 1.00
N LYS A 142 -1.29 6.09 0.44
CA LYS A 142 -1.15 4.64 0.51
C LYS A 142 0.18 4.17 -0.08
N GLN A 143 0.57 4.67 -1.25
CA GLN A 143 1.81 4.29 -1.91
C GLN A 143 3.05 4.81 -1.16
N MET A 144 2.98 6.03 -0.64
CA MET A 144 4.12 6.66 0.03
C MET A 144 4.29 6.20 1.49
N SER A 145 3.21 5.91 2.19
CA SER A 145 3.22 5.52 3.62
C SER A 145 3.92 4.18 3.87
N VAL A 146 4.08 3.34 2.84
CA VAL A 146 4.88 2.10 2.87
C VAL A 146 6.36 2.39 3.17
N HIS A 147 6.86 3.56 2.76
CA HIS A 147 8.26 3.97 2.98
C HIS A 147 8.48 4.61 4.35
N LEU A 148 7.40 4.91 5.09
CA LEU A 148 7.50 5.42 6.45
C LEU A 148 7.71 4.28 7.45
N PRO A 149 8.50 4.49 8.51
CA PRO A 149 8.62 3.51 9.58
C PRO A 149 7.24 3.21 10.18
N LYS A 150 7.08 1.97 10.69
CA LYS A 150 5.85 1.58 11.38
C LYS A 150 5.66 2.48 12.61
N SER A 151 4.46 3.05 12.76
CA SER A 151 4.12 3.86 13.94
C SER A 151 4.36 3.04 15.21
N ARG A 152 5.14 3.60 16.15
CA ARG A 152 5.43 2.96 17.44
C ARG A 152 4.18 3.05 18.31
N SER A 153 3.31 2.05 18.26
CA SER A 153 2.24 1.90 19.25
C SER A 153 2.86 1.70 20.62
N ASN A 154 2.67 2.63 21.57
CA ASN A 154 3.08 2.43 22.95
C ASN A 154 2.18 1.33 23.56
N PRO A 155 2.71 0.17 23.98
CA PRO A 155 1.89 -0.94 24.49
C PRO A 155 1.37 -0.71 25.92
N TYR A 156 1.62 0.46 26.53
CA TYR A 156 1.30 0.77 27.93
C TYR A 156 0.41 2.02 28.12
N SER A 157 -0.35 2.42 27.10
CA SER A 157 -1.34 3.51 27.20
C SER A 157 -2.75 2.97 27.17
#